data_AF-A0A1Z5L2J1-F1
#
_entry.id   AF-A0A1Z5L2J1-F1
#
_cell.length_a   1.000
_cell.length_b   1.000
_cell.length_c   1.000
_cell.angle_alpha   90.00
_cell.angle_beta   90.00
_cell.angle_gamma   90.00
#
_symmetry.space_group_name_H-M   'P 1'
#
loop_
_entity.id
_entity.type
_entity.pdbx_description
1 polymer ?
#
loop_
_entity_poly.entity_id
_entity_poly.type
_entity_poly.pdbx_seq_one_letter_code
_entity_poly.pdbx_strand_id
1 'polypeptide(L)'
;MVEVKGQKQNSPAKTKAKVEVKSTSESNGDIRSTKSGSEENVTRKFKSKVTEDAELRSWFSMNDFFTVNIKLDAASIVLFMAGFVTRMWRLEEPRGIVFDELHYGKFASLYMKNTFFFDSHPPLGKQLVALAGYLAGFDGNAQFDRIGGTYGSSVPLWSLRAVPAIFGSLQVPVMYHLCLGLGMGKPSSALVAVLVLFENSLLTQSRFILMESMLMCFFTIGLLFLLKFRKENQLRFAF
;
A
#
# COMPACT_ATOMS: atom_id res chain seq x y z
N MET A 1 35.86 44.70 -37.95
CA MET A 1 35.70 45.06 -39.37
C MET A 1 34.58 44.18 -39.93
N VAL A 2 33.40 44.80 -40.11
CA VAL A 2 32.23 44.37 -40.95
C VAL A 2 31.53 43.06 -40.54
N GLU A 3 30.41 43.05 -39.78
CA GLU A 3 28.98 43.34 -40.14
C GLU A 3 28.46 42.47 -41.31
N VAL A 4 27.30 41.79 -41.26
CA VAL A 4 25.96 42.34 -41.56
C VAL A 4 24.82 41.34 -41.16
N LYS A 5 23.87 41.86 -40.35
CA LYS A 5 22.37 41.75 -40.29
C LYS A 5 21.65 40.41 -40.61
N GLY A 6 20.53 40.02 -40.00
CA GLY A 6 19.54 40.68 -39.11
C GLY A 6 18.09 40.21 -39.45
N GLN A 7 17.14 40.45 -38.52
CA GLN A 7 15.65 40.23 -38.56
C GLN A 7 15.16 38.85 -38.02
N LYS A 8 14.46 38.65 -36.88
CA LYS A 8 13.38 39.30 -36.06
C LYS A 8 11.93 38.98 -36.50
N GLN A 9 11.11 38.57 -35.49
CA GLN A 9 9.62 38.60 -35.38
C GLN A 9 8.81 37.54 -36.15
N ASN A 10 7.66 36.99 -35.74
CA ASN A 10 6.67 37.26 -34.69
C ASN A 10 5.73 36.01 -34.52
N SER A 11 5.13 35.82 -33.34
CA SER A 11 3.85 35.12 -33.14
C SER A 11 2.70 36.13 -33.39
N PRO A 12 1.46 35.79 -33.85
CA PRO A 12 0.42 35.32 -32.89
C PRO A 12 -0.80 34.52 -33.46
N ALA A 13 -1.59 33.99 -32.50
CA ALA A 13 -3.06 33.94 -32.41
C ALA A 13 -3.97 33.08 -33.33
N LYS A 14 -4.77 32.26 -32.62
CA LYS A 14 -6.18 31.83 -32.80
C LYS A 14 -7.00 32.52 -33.90
N THR A 15 -7.87 31.77 -34.60
CA THR A 15 -9.30 32.13 -34.83
C THR A 15 -10.11 30.93 -35.38
N LYS A 16 -11.33 30.78 -34.86
CA LYS A 16 -12.40 29.86 -35.29
C LYS A 16 -12.87 30.21 -36.70
N ALA A 17 -13.17 29.22 -37.54
CA ALA A 17 -13.96 29.42 -38.75
C ALA A 17 -15.17 28.47 -38.76
N LYS A 18 -16.35 29.08 -38.55
CA LYS A 18 -17.67 28.57 -38.88
C LYS A 18 -17.83 28.65 -40.40
N VAL A 19 -18.20 27.56 -41.07
CA VAL A 19 -18.64 27.62 -42.47
C VAL A 19 -19.98 26.89 -42.59
N GLU A 20 -20.98 27.68 -42.93
CA GLU A 20 -22.34 27.34 -43.29
C GLU A 20 -22.50 27.79 -44.75
N VAL A 21 -22.80 26.88 -45.68
CA VAL A 21 -23.19 27.21 -47.08
C VAL A 21 -24.17 26.11 -47.51
N LYS A 22 -25.48 26.36 -47.50
CA LYS A 22 -26.35 27.05 -48.48
C LYS A 22 -26.83 26.12 -49.60
N SER A 23 -28.14 25.98 -49.64
CA SER A 23 -28.94 25.31 -50.66
C SER A 23 -28.90 26.04 -52.00
N THR A 24 -28.75 25.28 -53.08
CA THR A 24 -29.21 25.66 -54.43
C THR A 24 -29.56 24.42 -55.22
N SER A 25 -30.70 24.48 -55.88
CA SER A 25 -31.36 23.49 -56.73
C SER A 25 -30.69 23.37 -58.11
N GLU A 26 -30.59 22.15 -58.66
CA GLU A 26 -31.19 21.77 -59.95
C GLU A 26 -30.90 20.30 -60.37
N SER A 27 -31.93 19.69 -60.97
CA SER A 27 -31.90 18.70 -62.07
C SER A 27 -31.42 17.24 -61.86
N ASN A 28 -32.41 16.36 -61.68
CA ASN A 28 -32.62 15.02 -62.26
C ASN A 28 -31.42 14.16 -62.73
N GLY A 29 -31.36 12.93 -62.18
CA GLY A 29 -30.64 11.80 -62.76
C GLY A 29 -30.55 10.62 -61.79
N ASP A 30 -31.52 9.71 -61.85
CA ASP A 30 -31.61 8.47 -61.08
C ASP A 30 -30.34 7.59 -61.19
N ILE A 31 -29.65 7.34 -60.07
CA ILE A 31 -28.97 6.06 -59.81
C ILE A 31 -29.21 5.66 -58.36
N ARG A 32 -30.15 4.73 -58.18
CA ARG A 32 -30.46 4.03 -56.93
C ARG A 32 -29.25 3.23 -56.42
N SER A 33 -28.93 3.49 -55.15
CA SER A 33 -28.80 2.47 -54.09
C SER A 33 -27.76 1.36 -54.27
N THR A 34 -26.53 1.57 -53.78
CA THR A 34 -25.63 0.49 -53.29
C THR A 34 -24.59 0.95 -52.24
N LYS A 35 -24.80 2.07 -51.55
CA LYS A 35 -23.87 2.53 -50.48
C LYS A 35 -24.41 2.49 -49.05
N SER A 36 -25.72 2.34 -48.83
CA SER A 36 -26.30 2.51 -47.47
C SER A 36 -26.00 1.36 -46.49
N GLY A 37 -25.74 0.14 -46.98
CA GLY A 37 -25.52 -1.03 -46.10
C GLY A 37 -24.13 -1.09 -45.45
N SER A 38 -23.13 -0.41 -46.02
CA SER A 38 -21.76 -0.38 -45.48
C SER A 38 -21.59 0.72 -44.46
N GLU A 39 -22.11 1.92 -44.73
CA GLU A 39 -22.05 3.06 -43.81
C GLU A 39 -22.92 2.85 -42.56
N GLU A 40 -24.09 2.21 -42.67
CA GLU A 40 -24.92 1.87 -41.51
C GLU A 40 -24.26 0.82 -40.60
N ASN A 41 -23.59 -0.19 -41.17
CA ASN A 41 -22.88 -1.20 -40.38
C ASN A 41 -21.63 -0.63 -39.72
N VAL A 42 -20.91 0.26 -40.40
CA VAL A 42 -19.75 0.96 -39.83
C VAL A 42 -20.19 1.89 -38.70
N THR A 43 -21.29 2.65 -38.88
CA THR A 43 -21.83 3.53 -37.83
C THR A 43 -22.43 2.77 -36.65
N ARG A 44 -23.11 1.63 -36.87
CA ARG A 44 -23.58 0.78 -35.76
C ARG A 44 -22.42 0.16 -34.98
N LYS A 45 -21.38 -0.34 -35.67
CA LYS A 45 -20.19 -0.94 -35.04
C LYS A 45 -19.32 0.10 -34.33
N PHE A 46 -19.24 1.32 -34.88
CA PHE A 46 -18.58 2.45 -34.23
C PHE A 46 -19.37 2.91 -33.00
N LYS A 47 -20.70 3.00 -33.10
CA LYS A 47 -21.57 3.37 -31.97
C LYS A 47 -21.53 2.33 -30.85
N SER A 48 -21.59 1.03 -31.17
CA SER A 48 -21.49 -0.02 -30.16
C SER A 48 -20.13 0.01 -29.46
N LYS A 49 -19.04 0.20 -30.21
CA LYS A 49 -17.69 0.31 -29.65
C LYS A 49 -17.51 1.56 -28.79
N VAL A 50 -18.04 2.72 -29.23
CA VAL A 50 -18.04 3.95 -28.44
C VAL A 50 -18.89 3.83 -27.17
N THR A 51 -19.99 3.06 -27.22
CA THR A 51 -20.84 2.81 -26.04
C THR A 51 -20.15 1.85 -25.06
N GLU A 52 -19.50 0.80 -25.56
CA GLU A 52 -18.71 -0.16 -24.77
C GLU A 52 -17.47 0.50 -24.17
N ASP A 53 -16.78 1.35 -24.92
CA ASP A 53 -15.67 2.18 -24.44
C ASP A 53 -16.14 3.24 -23.42
N ALA A 54 -17.38 3.75 -23.54
CA ALA A 54 -17.97 4.68 -22.58
C ALA A 54 -18.43 3.98 -21.29
N GLU A 55 -18.96 2.76 -21.36
CA GLU A 55 -19.26 1.93 -20.19
C GLU A 55 -17.98 1.43 -19.51
N LEU A 56 -16.95 1.02 -20.25
CA LEU A 56 -15.65 0.72 -19.68
C LEU A 56 -15.06 1.96 -19.00
N ARG A 57 -15.16 3.15 -19.61
CA ARG A 57 -14.75 4.41 -18.97
C ARG A 57 -15.58 4.78 -17.74
N SER A 58 -16.83 4.33 -17.63
CA SER A 58 -17.65 4.54 -16.43
C SER A 58 -17.25 3.57 -15.31
N TRP A 59 -16.94 2.30 -15.64
CA TRP A 59 -16.31 1.33 -14.73
C TRP A 59 -14.90 1.74 -14.28
N PHE A 60 -14.16 2.49 -15.12
CA PHE A 60 -12.84 3.04 -14.80
C PHE A 60 -12.87 4.54 -14.43
N SER A 61 -14.03 5.12 -14.12
CA SER A 61 -14.15 6.55 -13.75
C SER A 61 -13.45 6.80 -12.41
N MET A 62 -12.18 7.19 -12.50
CA MET A 62 -11.20 7.09 -11.42
C MET A 62 -11.25 8.15 -10.31
N ASN A 63 -12.33 8.93 -10.22
CA ASN A 63 -12.32 10.11 -9.35
C ASN A 63 -12.91 9.91 -7.95
N ASP A 64 -13.59 8.78 -7.68
CA ASP A 64 -14.19 8.50 -6.36
C ASP A 64 -13.72 7.18 -5.70
N PHE A 65 -12.76 6.45 -6.27
CA PHE A 65 -12.51 5.05 -5.87
C PHE A 65 -12.01 4.83 -4.44
N PHE A 66 -11.49 5.85 -3.75
CA PHE A 66 -10.89 5.61 -2.44
C PHE A 66 -10.95 6.83 -1.52
N THR A 67 -12.08 7.00 -0.83
CA THR A 67 -12.18 7.96 0.28
C THR A 67 -11.89 7.25 1.60
N VAL A 68 -10.68 7.40 2.14
CA VAL A 68 -10.33 6.86 3.47
C VAL A 68 -10.68 7.87 4.56
N ASN A 69 -11.80 7.65 5.22
CA ASN A 69 -12.15 8.41 6.42
C ASN A 69 -11.49 7.78 7.65
N ILE A 70 -10.32 8.30 8.03
CA ILE A 70 -9.60 7.89 9.23
C ILE A 70 -10.16 8.66 10.43
N LYS A 71 -10.95 7.97 11.28
CA LYS A 71 -11.37 8.49 12.60
C LYS A 71 -10.48 7.87 13.68
N LEU A 72 -9.54 8.65 14.22
CA LEU A 72 -8.67 8.21 15.32
C LEU A 72 -9.23 8.72 16.64
N ASP A 73 -9.44 7.80 17.57
CA ASP A 73 -9.74 8.14 18.97
C ASP A 73 -8.44 8.57 19.67
N ALA A 74 -8.52 9.55 20.57
CA ALA A 74 -7.40 9.98 21.40
C ALA A 74 -6.81 8.79 22.19
N ALA A 75 -7.67 7.88 22.67
CA ALA A 75 -7.24 6.65 23.33
C ALA A 75 -6.35 5.78 22.43
N SER A 76 -6.70 5.66 21.15
CA SER A 76 -5.92 4.91 20.15
C SER A 76 -4.55 5.52 19.93
N ILE A 77 -4.45 6.86 19.91
CA ILE A 77 -3.17 7.57 19.73
C ILE A 77 -2.28 7.37 20.96
N VAL A 78 -2.83 7.53 22.17
CA VAL A 78 -2.09 7.32 23.41
C VAL A 78 -1.58 5.88 23.52
N LEU A 79 -2.42 4.89 23.19
CA LEU A 79 -2.05 3.48 23.18
C LEU A 79 -0.96 3.17 22.15
N PHE A 80 -1.04 3.76 20.96
CA PHE A 80 0.00 3.63 19.94
C PHE A 80 1.33 4.22 20.42
N MET A 81 1.31 5.44 20.95
CA MET A 81 2.52 6.10 21.45
C MET A 81 3.15 5.33 22.61
N ALA A 82 2.33 4.84 23.54
CA ALA A 82 2.80 3.99 24.63
C ALA A 82 3.42 2.68 24.09
N GLY A 83 2.76 2.03 23.13
CA GLY A 83 3.27 0.84 22.46
C GLY A 83 4.54 1.07 21.65
N PHE A 84 4.68 2.25 21.06
CA PHE A 84 5.86 2.68 20.30
C PHE A 84 7.04 2.89 21.23
N VAL A 85 6.86 3.66 22.32
CA VAL A 85 7.92 3.91 23.31
C VAL A 85 8.39 2.60 23.94
N THR A 86 7.48 1.72 24.38
CA THR A 86 7.89 0.47 25.07
C THR A 86 8.66 -0.48 24.17
N ARG A 87 8.29 -0.58 22.89
CA ARG A 87 8.92 -1.53 21.95
C ARG A 87 10.19 -0.94 21.34
N MET A 88 10.21 0.33 20.98
CA MET A 88 11.38 0.97 20.37
C MET A 88 12.50 1.31 21.36
N TRP A 89 12.21 1.26 22.68
CA TRP A 89 13.20 1.55 23.71
C TRP A 89 14.40 0.60 23.64
N ARG A 90 15.61 1.17 23.49
CA ARG A 90 16.90 0.46 23.47
C ARG A 90 16.89 -0.78 22.58
N LEU A 91 16.47 -0.60 21.32
CA LEU A 91 16.29 -1.71 20.38
C LEU A 91 17.57 -2.47 20.02
N GLU A 92 18.72 -1.78 20.11
CA GLU A 92 20.01 -2.42 19.87
C GLU A 92 20.43 -3.35 21.01
N GLU A 93 19.78 -3.28 22.17
CA GLU A 93 20.13 -4.11 23.32
C GLU A 93 19.16 -5.29 23.48
N PRO A 94 19.67 -6.52 23.65
CA PRO A 94 21.09 -6.93 23.63
C PRO A 94 21.70 -6.95 22.21
N ARG A 95 23.00 -6.62 22.10
CA ARG A 95 23.77 -6.70 20.84
C ARG A 95 24.29 -8.11 20.52
N GLY A 96 23.57 -9.12 21.01
CA GLY A 96 23.81 -10.53 20.70
C GLY A 96 22.71 -11.07 19.80
N ILE A 97 23.04 -12.05 18.96
CA ILE A 97 22.09 -12.77 18.12
C ILE A 97 21.21 -13.61 19.05
N VAL A 98 19.92 -13.29 19.11
CA VAL A 98 18.94 -13.99 19.95
C VAL A 98 18.13 -14.94 19.07
N PHE A 99 17.85 -16.16 19.55
CA PHE A 99 16.99 -17.17 18.91
C PHE A 99 16.86 -17.02 17.37
N ASP A 100 15.65 -16.98 16.81
CA ASP A 100 15.40 -16.98 15.37
C ASP A 100 15.96 -15.78 14.58
N GLU A 101 16.56 -14.76 15.24
CA GLU A 101 17.31 -13.71 14.54
C GLU A 101 18.46 -14.31 13.70
N LEU A 102 19.02 -15.45 14.11
CA LEU A 102 20.03 -16.15 13.34
C LEU A 102 19.50 -16.55 11.95
N HIS A 103 18.30 -17.11 11.90
CA HIS A 103 17.67 -17.56 10.66
C HIS A 103 17.21 -16.36 9.82
N TYR A 104 16.44 -15.45 10.42
CA TYR A 104 15.88 -14.31 9.70
C TYR A 104 16.94 -13.31 9.27
N GLY A 105 17.99 -13.12 10.06
CA GLY A 105 19.16 -12.31 9.68
C GLY A 105 19.91 -12.90 8.50
N LYS A 106 20.12 -14.23 8.47
CA LYS A 106 20.72 -14.92 7.32
C LYS A 106 19.87 -14.77 6.07
N PHE A 107 18.54 -14.89 6.17
CA PHE A 107 17.65 -14.65 5.04
C PHE A 107 17.70 -13.20 4.56
N ALA A 108 17.77 -12.22 5.46
CA ALA A 108 17.94 -10.82 5.07
C ALA A 108 19.25 -10.60 4.29
N SER A 109 20.36 -11.22 4.70
CA SER A 109 21.62 -11.22 3.94
C SER A 109 21.49 -11.85 2.55
N LEU A 110 20.75 -12.95 2.43
CA LEU A 110 20.52 -13.62 1.14
C LEU A 110 19.66 -12.78 0.20
N TYR A 111 18.67 -12.05 0.73
CA TYR A 111 17.92 -11.06 -0.04
C TYR A 111 18.81 -9.92 -0.55
N MET A 112 19.70 -9.37 0.29
CA MET A 112 20.64 -8.32 -0.15
C MET A 112 21.56 -8.83 -1.28
N LYS A 113 21.97 -10.10 -1.19
CA LYS A 113 22.84 -10.77 -2.17
C LYS A 113 22.09 -11.30 -3.39
N ASN A 114 20.78 -11.09 -3.50
CA ASN A 114 19.93 -11.66 -4.55
C ASN A 114 20.16 -13.17 -4.77
N THR A 115 20.44 -13.90 -3.70
CA THR A 115 20.75 -15.33 -3.75
C THR A 115 19.50 -16.12 -3.39
N PHE A 116 19.11 -17.04 -4.27
CA PHE A 116 17.96 -17.91 -4.01
C PHE A 116 18.19 -18.77 -2.76
N PHE A 117 17.15 -18.91 -1.95
CA PHE A 117 17.12 -19.80 -0.80
C PHE A 117 15.74 -20.42 -0.65
N PHE A 118 15.69 -21.59 -0.02
CA PHE A 118 14.44 -22.26 0.31
C PHE A 118 14.12 -22.03 1.78
N ASP A 119 12.85 -21.71 2.07
CA ASP A 119 12.34 -21.59 3.42
C ASP A 119 10.89 -22.06 3.50
N SER A 120 10.48 -22.54 4.67
CA SER A 120 9.14 -23.04 4.96
C SER A 120 8.10 -21.93 5.05
N HIS A 121 8.49 -20.70 5.41
CA HIS A 121 7.56 -19.60 5.63
C HIS A 121 7.40 -18.71 4.39
N PRO A 122 6.20 -18.10 4.20
CA PRO A 122 6.00 -17.08 3.17
C PRO A 122 7.02 -15.93 3.26
N PRO A 123 7.35 -15.28 2.12
CA PRO A 123 8.47 -14.35 2.04
C PRO A 123 8.20 -12.96 2.64
N LEU A 124 6.94 -12.53 2.76
CA LEU A 124 6.57 -11.13 3.03
C LEU A 124 7.26 -10.53 4.27
N GLY A 125 7.25 -11.23 5.41
CA GLY A 125 7.88 -10.71 6.63
C GLY A 125 9.38 -10.48 6.45
N LYS A 126 10.06 -11.46 5.83
CA LYS A 126 11.51 -11.38 5.58
C LYS A 126 11.85 -10.29 4.59
N GLN A 127 11.00 -10.08 3.58
CA GLN A 127 11.15 -9.00 2.60
C GLN A 127 11.00 -7.62 3.26
N LEU A 128 10.09 -7.44 4.22
CA LEU A 128 9.95 -6.18 4.97
C LEU A 128 11.19 -5.88 5.81
N VAL A 129 11.74 -6.90 6.49
CA VAL A 129 12.99 -6.76 7.26
C VAL A 129 14.17 -6.49 6.34
N ALA A 130 14.29 -7.23 5.23
CA ALA A 130 15.32 -7.01 4.23
C ALA A 130 15.23 -5.60 3.64
N LEU A 131 14.04 -5.09 3.35
CA LEU A 131 13.82 -3.73 2.88
C LEU A 131 14.33 -2.69 3.89
N ALA A 132 14.04 -2.87 5.19
CA ALA A 132 14.57 -1.97 6.21
C ALA A 132 16.10 -2.03 6.33
N GLY A 133 16.69 -3.22 6.18
CA GLY A 133 18.14 -3.39 6.08
C GLY A 133 18.71 -2.65 4.86
N TYR A 134 18.08 -2.80 3.70
CA TYR A 134 18.49 -2.14 2.46
C TYR A 134 18.47 -0.61 2.60
N LEU A 135 17.39 -0.04 3.15
CA LEU A 135 17.27 1.39 3.41
C LEU A 135 18.31 1.91 4.42
N ALA A 136 18.80 1.04 5.31
CA ALA A 136 19.84 1.34 6.27
C ALA A 136 21.26 1.10 5.74
N GLY A 137 21.42 0.74 4.46
CA GLY A 137 22.72 0.51 3.84
C GLY A 137 23.35 -0.86 4.15
N PHE A 138 22.53 -1.87 4.48
CA PHE A 138 23.03 -3.22 4.72
C PHE A 138 23.50 -3.89 3.41
N ASP A 139 24.74 -4.35 3.37
CA ASP A 139 25.37 -4.99 2.21
C ASP A 139 25.13 -6.52 2.15
N GLY A 140 24.53 -7.11 3.18
CA GLY A 140 24.31 -8.54 3.30
C GLY A 140 25.57 -9.36 3.60
N ASN A 141 26.72 -8.72 3.89
CA ASN A 141 27.97 -9.41 4.17
C ASN A 141 28.17 -9.72 5.66
N ALA A 142 27.09 -10.04 6.37
CA ALA A 142 27.13 -10.45 7.76
C ALA A 142 27.01 -11.97 7.92
N GLN A 143 27.82 -12.52 8.82
CA GLN A 143 27.78 -13.92 9.22
C GLN A 143 26.95 -14.06 10.50
N PHE A 144 25.95 -14.94 10.44
CA PHE A 144 25.05 -15.27 11.54
C PHE A 144 25.30 -16.71 11.95
N ASP A 145 26.33 -16.95 12.75
CA ASP A 145 26.87 -18.31 12.95
C ASP A 145 26.30 -19.02 14.18
N ARG A 146 26.11 -18.29 15.28
CA ARG A 146 25.64 -18.87 16.55
C ARG A 146 24.79 -17.91 17.36
N ILE A 147 23.81 -18.49 18.05
CA ILE A 147 23.02 -17.78 19.07
C ILE A 147 23.96 -17.34 20.20
N GLY A 148 23.79 -16.11 20.67
CA GLY A 148 24.66 -15.45 21.64
C GLY A 148 25.94 -14.83 21.05
N GLY A 149 26.21 -15.03 19.75
CA GLY A 149 27.28 -14.32 19.04
C GLY A 149 26.98 -12.83 18.94
N THR A 150 28.02 -11.99 18.90
CA THR A 150 27.86 -10.54 18.71
C THR A 150 27.64 -10.20 17.25
N TYR A 151 26.81 -9.18 16.99
CA TYR A 151 26.61 -8.66 15.64
C TYR A 151 27.89 -7.98 15.13
N GLY A 152 28.21 -8.20 13.85
CA GLY A 152 29.24 -7.44 13.14
C GLY A 152 28.89 -5.95 13.07
N SER A 153 29.90 -5.08 12.99
CA SER A 153 29.73 -3.63 12.95
C SER A 153 28.95 -3.14 11.72
N SER A 154 28.91 -3.94 10.63
CA SER A 154 28.20 -3.64 9.39
C SER A 154 26.69 -3.90 9.46
N VAL A 155 26.18 -4.57 10.50
CA VAL A 155 24.76 -4.92 10.60
C VAL A 155 23.97 -3.74 11.20
N PRO A 156 23.01 -3.13 10.47
CA PRO A 156 22.16 -2.09 11.01
C PRO A 156 21.07 -2.70 11.91
N LEU A 157 21.47 -3.13 13.11
CA LEU A 157 20.64 -3.87 14.05
C LEU A 157 19.36 -3.12 14.42
N TRP A 158 19.47 -1.80 14.65
CA TRP A 158 18.33 -0.96 14.96
C TRP A 158 17.25 -1.04 13.87
N SER A 159 17.65 -0.91 12.61
CA SER A 159 16.71 -0.90 11.47
C SER A 159 16.05 -2.25 11.26
N LEU A 160 16.79 -3.34 11.45
CA LEU A 160 16.25 -4.70 11.31
C LEU A 160 15.22 -5.02 12.42
N ARG A 161 15.48 -4.59 13.65
CA ARG A 161 14.55 -4.74 14.78
C ARG A 161 13.41 -3.70 14.78
N ALA A 162 13.59 -2.56 14.11
CA ALA A 162 12.57 -1.51 14.05
C ALA A 162 11.30 -1.99 13.35
N VAL A 163 11.41 -2.81 12.30
CA VAL A 163 10.24 -3.35 11.59
C VAL A 163 9.31 -4.14 12.53
N PRO A 164 9.76 -5.21 13.20
CA PRO A 164 8.89 -5.96 14.12
C PRO A 164 8.40 -5.10 15.28
N ALA A 165 9.21 -4.15 15.75
CA ALA A 165 8.81 -3.25 16.83
C ALA A 165 7.66 -2.35 16.40
N ILE A 166 7.71 -1.76 15.20
CA ILE A 166 6.65 -0.92 14.63
C ILE A 166 5.34 -1.72 14.50
N PHE A 167 5.38 -2.94 13.95
CA PHE A 167 4.19 -3.78 13.82
C PHE A 167 3.64 -4.21 15.18
N GLY A 168 4.51 -4.54 16.14
CA GLY A 168 4.13 -4.83 17.52
C GLY A 168 3.49 -3.62 18.21
N SER A 169 3.95 -2.39 17.94
CA SER A 169 3.36 -1.16 18.47
C SER A 169 2.00 -0.88 17.85
N LEU A 170 1.84 -1.14 16.55
CA LEU A 170 0.57 -1.00 15.84
C LEU A 170 -0.48 -2.04 16.31
N GLN A 171 -0.04 -3.20 16.77
CA GLN A 171 -0.94 -4.24 17.30
C GLN A 171 -1.76 -3.75 18.51
N VAL A 172 -1.21 -2.88 19.36
CA VAL A 172 -1.88 -2.37 20.57
C VAL A 172 -3.17 -1.59 20.24
N PRO A 173 -3.15 -0.50 19.44
CA PRO A 173 -4.37 0.20 19.05
C PRO A 173 -5.27 -0.64 18.14
N VAL A 174 -4.73 -1.55 17.32
CA VAL A 174 -5.56 -2.44 16.49
C VAL A 174 -6.41 -3.35 17.37
N MET A 175 -5.85 -3.89 18.46
CA MET A 175 -6.60 -4.71 19.41
C MET A 175 -7.71 -3.92 20.11
N TYR A 176 -7.44 -2.65 20.47
CA TYR A 176 -8.46 -1.74 21.00
C TYR A 176 -9.65 -1.61 20.04
N HIS A 177 -9.39 -1.36 18.76
CA HIS A 177 -10.44 -1.25 17.73
C HIS A 177 -11.13 -2.57 17.44
N LEU A 178 -10.43 -3.70 17.56
CA LEU A 178 -11.01 -5.02 17.40
C LEU A 178 -12.05 -5.29 18.49
N CYS A 179 -11.71 -5.01 19.76
CA CYS A 179 -12.65 -5.11 20.88
C CYS A 179 -13.87 -4.20 20.73
N LEU A 180 -13.67 -2.95 20.28
CA LEU A 180 -14.78 -2.06 19.95
C LEU A 180 -15.66 -2.62 18.81
N GLY A 181 -15.03 -3.22 17.79
CA GLY A 181 -15.71 -3.88 16.68
C GLY A 181 -16.54 -5.10 17.11
N LEU A 182 -16.14 -5.78 18.19
CA LEU A 182 -16.87 -6.88 18.81
C LEU A 182 -18.02 -6.41 19.72
N GLY A 183 -18.20 -5.09 19.90
CA GLY A 183 -19.28 -4.52 20.72
C GLY A 183 -18.92 -4.31 22.19
N MET A 184 -17.63 -4.41 22.57
CA MET A 184 -17.19 -4.12 23.93
C MET A 184 -17.24 -2.60 24.20
N GLY A 185 -17.49 -2.22 25.46
CA GLY A 185 -17.42 -0.82 25.88
C GLY A 185 -16.01 -0.23 25.70
N LYS A 186 -15.93 1.10 25.55
CA LYS A 186 -14.64 1.83 25.48
C LYS A 186 -13.67 1.52 26.63
N PRO A 187 -14.08 1.55 27.92
CA PRO A 187 -13.15 1.27 29.01
C PRO A 187 -12.66 -0.19 29.00
N SER A 188 -13.54 -1.16 28.71
CA SER A 188 -13.17 -2.57 28.60
C SER A 188 -12.20 -2.83 27.44
N SER A 189 -12.43 -2.18 26.30
CA SER A 189 -11.54 -2.28 25.14
C SER A 189 -10.18 -1.66 25.43
N ALA A 190 -10.16 -0.53 26.14
CA ALA A 190 -8.90 0.11 26.58
C ALA A 190 -8.14 -0.79 27.55
N LEU A 191 -8.83 -1.46 28.49
CA LEU A 191 -8.21 -2.42 29.40
C LEU A 191 -7.55 -3.58 28.63
N VAL A 192 -8.22 -4.16 27.62
CA VAL A 192 -7.61 -5.21 26.79
C VAL A 192 -6.36 -4.72 26.07
N ALA A 193 -6.40 -3.50 25.51
CA ALA A 193 -5.23 -2.93 24.86
C ALA A 193 -4.07 -2.68 25.83
N VAL A 194 -4.37 -2.25 27.07
CA VAL A 194 -3.37 -2.11 28.14
C VAL A 194 -2.79 -3.47 28.53
N LEU A 195 -3.61 -4.52 28.61
CA LEU A 195 -3.11 -5.88 28.86
C LEU A 195 -2.16 -6.35 27.75
N VAL A 196 -2.51 -6.11 26.48
CA VAL A 196 -1.62 -6.42 25.33
C VAL A 196 -0.37 -5.54 25.30
N LEU A 197 -0.47 -4.29 25.76
CA LEU A 197 0.67 -3.37 25.86
C LEU A 197 1.74 -3.89 26.83
N PHE A 198 1.30 -4.42 27.98
CA PHE A 198 2.16 -4.92 29.06
C PHE A 198 2.35 -6.45 29.07
N GLU A 199 1.89 -7.14 28.03
CA GLU A 199 2.15 -8.57 27.88
C GLU A 199 3.60 -8.79 27.45
N ASN A 200 4.35 -9.52 28.28
CA ASN A 200 5.81 -9.65 28.16
C ASN A 200 6.23 -10.49 26.95
N SER A 201 5.48 -11.53 26.58
CA SER A 201 5.78 -12.37 25.42
C SER A 201 5.70 -11.57 24.11
N LEU A 202 4.60 -10.83 23.89
CA LEU A 202 4.39 -9.97 22.73
C LEU A 202 5.39 -8.81 22.70
N LEU A 203 5.71 -8.22 23.86
CA LEU A 203 6.72 -7.18 23.98
C LEU A 203 8.09 -7.73 23.58
N THR A 204 8.49 -8.88 24.11
CA THR A 204 9.81 -9.47 23.84
C THR A 204 9.94 -9.89 22.37
N GLN A 205 8.93 -10.57 21.83
CA GLN A 205 8.93 -11.08 20.46
C GLN A 205 8.96 -9.96 19.42
N SER A 206 8.33 -8.81 19.70
CA SER A 206 8.32 -7.66 18.78
C SER A 206 9.63 -6.85 18.78
N ARG A 207 10.54 -7.07 19.74
CA ARG A 207 11.81 -6.31 19.82
C ARG A 207 12.98 -6.95 19.09
N PHE A 208 12.82 -8.18 18.63
CA PHE A 208 13.85 -8.94 17.92
C PHE A 208 13.48 -9.11 16.45
N ILE A 209 14.45 -9.49 15.61
CA ILE A 209 14.26 -9.72 14.16
C ILE A 209 13.42 -10.99 13.92
N LEU A 210 12.14 -10.92 14.28
CA LEU A 210 11.16 -12.01 14.30
C LEU A 210 9.96 -11.62 13.46
N MET A 211 9.33 -12.57 12.78
CA MET A 211 8.26 -12.31 11.80
C MET A 211 6.85 -12.33 12.43
N GLU A 212 6.76 -12.84 13.65
CA GLU A 212 5.51 -13.15 14.31
C GLU A 212 4.73 -11.88 14.68
N SER A 213 5.43 -10.78 14.98
CA SER A 213 4.80 -9.48 15.25
C SER A 213 4.06 -8.94 14.02
N MET A 214 4.65 -9.07 12.82
CA MET A 214 3.99 -8.70 11.56
C MET A 214 2.81 -9.61 11.28
N LEU A 215 2.96 -10.92 11.49
CA LEU A 215 1.89 -11.89 11.31
C LEU A 215 0.67 -11.57 12.19
N MET A 216 0.90 -11.36 13.49
CA MET A 216 -0.16 -11.03 14.44
C MET A 216 -0.83 -9.69 14.13
N CYS A 217 -0.05 -8.69 13.71
CA CYS A 217 -0.58 -7.39 13.29
C CYS A 217 -1.49 -7.54 12.05
N PHE A 218 -1.01 -8.18 10.98
CA PHE A 218 -1.83 -8.39 9.78
C PHE A 218 -3.06 -9.25 10.03
N PHE A 219 -2.93 -10.29 10.86
CA PHE A 219 -4.06 -11.14 11.26
C PHE A 219 -5.14 -10.33 11.98
N THR A 220 -4.76 -9.53 12.99
CA THR A 220 -5.72 -8.73 13.77
C THR A 220 -6.33 -7.59 12.94
N ILE A 221 -5.57 -6.96 12.04
CA ILE A 221 -6.11 -6.00 11.07
C ILE A 221 -7.11 -6.68 10.14
N GLY A 222 -6.80 -7.89 9.64
CA GLY A 222 -7.69 -8.68 8.79
C GLY A 222 -9.01 -9.00 9.48
N LEU A 223 -8.97 -9.42 10.75
CA LEU A 223 -10.17 -9.63 11.56
C LEU A 223 -10.96 -8.34 11.76
N LEU A 224 -10.30 -7.22 12.05
CA LEU A 224 -10.96 -5.93 12.19
C LEU A 224 -11.68 -5.52 10.90
N PHE A 225 -11.04 -5.69 9.75
CA PHE A 225 -11.66 -5.41 8.45
C PHE A 225 -12.83 -6.35 8.16
N LEU A 226 -12.73 -7.63 8.50
CA LEU A 226 -13.83 -8.57 8.39
C LEU A 226 -15.03 -8.14 9.25
N LEU A 227 -14.82 -7.72 10.50
CA LEU A 227 -15.90 -7.22 11.36
C LEU A 227 -16.54 -5.95 10.79
N LYS A 228 -15.73 -5.01 10.30
CA LYS A 228 -16.24 -3.78 9.66
C LYS A 228 -17.06 -4.09 8.42
N PHE A 229 -16.59 -5.01 7.57
CA PHE A 229 -17.31 -5.47 6.39
C PHE A 229 -18.65 -6.12 6.74
N ARG A 230 -18.68 -7.00 7.75
CA ARG A 230 -19.92 -7.62 8.23
C ARG A 230 -20.92 -6.59 8.75
N LYS A 231 -20.47 -5.61 9.52
CA LYS A 231 -21.33 -4.55 10.07
C LYS A 231 -21.96 -3.70 8.96
N GLU A 232 -21.18 -3.32 7.96
CA GLU A 232 -21.67 -2.57 6.79
C GLU A 232 -22.73 -3.36 6.02
N ASN A 233 -22.51 -4.66 5.78
CA ASN A 233 -23.48 -5.50 5.07
C ASN A 233 -24.79 -5.68 5.86
N GLN A 234 -24.73 -5.86 7.18
CA GLN A 234 -25.94 -5.95 8.00
C GLN A 234 -26.78 -4.65 7.91
N LEU A 235 -26.13 -3.49 7.93
CA LEU A 235 -26.81 -2.19 7.77
C LEU A 235 -27.46 -2.03 6.39
N ARG A 236 -26.85 -2.57 5.33
CA ARG A 236 -27.38 -2.49 3.96
C ARG A 236 -28.62 -3.35 3.71
N PHE A 237 -28.83 -4.40 4.49
CA PHE A 237 -29.94 -5.35 4.30
C PHE A 237 -30.98 -5.33 5.42
N ALA A 238 -30.90 -4.37 6.35
CA ALA A 238 -31.84 -4.23 7.49
C ALA A 238 -33.10 -3.39 7.17
N PHE A 239 -33.53 -3.36 5.91
CA PHE A 239 -34.74 -2.64 5.47
C PHE A 239 -36.01 -3.50 5.62
#